data_AF-A0A8X6QQH2-F1
#
_entry.id   AF-A0A8X6QQH2-F1
#
_cell.length_a   1.000
_cell.length_b   1.000
_cell.length_c   1.000
_cell.angle_alpha   90.00
_cell.angle_beta   90.00
_cell.angle_gamma   90.00
#
_symmetry.space_group_name_H-M   'P 1'
#
loop_
_entity.id
_entity.type
_entity.pdbx_description
1 polymer ?
#
loop_
_entity_poly.entity_id
_entity_poly.type
_entity_poly.pdbx_seq_one_letter_code
_entity_poly.pdbx_strand_id
1 'polypeptide(L)'
;MLSESDSAGKHDFTNESRRPWYREKDSMETNQKARKAYEALLTVTARIPVTAEYAEFSKGVKNLSQQYFGKPYGKEEVNTYVTAFHDAVILYSLAVNETLKEGLSLKNGTLVTQKMWNRTFEGITGNVSINEKGDRFVDYSLLDMDPETGVYEVMF
;
A
#
# COMPACT_ATOMS: atom_id res chain seq x y z
N MET A 1 -7.62 24.96 -22.10
CA MET A 1 -6.57 24.10 -22.69
C MET A 1 -5.39 24.17 -21.73
N LEU A 2 -5.20 23.07 -20.96
CA LEU A 2 -3.99 22.59 -20.26
C LEU A 2 -3.18 23.59 -19.40
N SER A 3 -2.77 23.32 -18.17
CA SER A 3 -2.78 22.12 -17.33
C SER A 3 -2.37 22.58 -15.91
N GLU A 4 -3.13 22.19 -14.89
CA GLU A 4 -2.67 22.24 -13.50
C GLU A 4 -1.48 21.27 -13.36
N SER A 5 -0.34 21.79 -12.95
CA SER A 5 0.84 21.00 -12.62
C SER A 5 0.56 20.21 -11.35
N ASP A 6 0.42 18.89 -11.51
CA ASP A 6 0.52 17.90 -10.43
C ASP A 6 1.80 18.15 -9.63
N SER A 7 1.65 18.72 -8.43
CA SER A 7 2.67 18.61 -7.40
C SER A 7 2.63 17.19 -6.89
N ALA A 8 3.40 16.30 -7.52
CA ALA A 8 3.70 14.98 -6.98
C ALA A 8 4.21 15.17 -5.54
N GLY A 9 3.35 14.88 -4.57
CA GLY A 9 3.68 14.96 -3.16
C GLY A 9 4.92 14.10 -2.91
N LYS A 10 5.94 14.67 -2.26
CA LYS A 10 7.15 13.94 -1.90
C LYS A 10 6.76 12.68 -1.13
N HIS A 11 6.94 11.53 -1.78
CA HIS A 11 6.68 10.22 -1.21
C HIS A 11 7.67 9.97 -0.07
N ASP A 12 7.20 9.94 1.18
CA ASP A 12 8.04 9.59 2.32
C ASP A 12 8.05 8.08 2.52
N PHE A 13 8.81 7.41 1.67
CA PHE A 13 9.11 5.99 1.83
C PHE A 13 9.95 5.75 3.09
N THR A 14 9.74 4.63 3.77
CA THR A 14 10.72 4.14 4.75
C THR A 14 12.15 4.11 4.18
N ASN A 15 13.13 4.32 5.07
CA ASN A 15 14.54 4.36 4.72
C ASN A 15 15.02 3.10 3.96
N GLU A 16 14.37 1.95 4.19
CA GLU A 16 14.67 0.70 3.48
C GLU A 16 14.30 0.74 2.00
N SER A 17 13.15 1.31 1.63
CA SER A 17 12.76 1.47 0.23
C SER A 17 13.54 2.59 -0.46
N ARG A 18 14.01 3.60 0.29
CA ARG A 18 14.82 4.71 -0.25
C ARG A 18 16.27 4.30 -0.56
N ARG A 19 16.84 3.40 0.24
CA ARG A 19 18.23 2.90 0.07
C ARG A 19 18.28 1.37 0.18
N PRO A 20 17.65 0.64 -0.75
CA PRO A 20 17.52 -0.81 -0.65
C PRO A 20 18.88 -1.53 -0.76
N TRP A 21 19.89 -0.87 -1.35
CA TRP A 21 21.26 -1.36 -1.46
C TRP A 21 22.09 -1.22 -0.18
N TYR A 22 21.63 -0.46 0.83
CA TYR A 22 22.41 -0.17 2.03
C TYR A 22 22.13 -1.16 3.17
N ARG A 23 23.19 -1.64 3.81
CA ARG A 23 23.13 -2.43 5.06
C ARG A 23 24.15 -1.90 6.06
N GLU A 24 23.69 -1.58 7.27
CA GLU A 24 24.53 -1.01 8.35
C GLU A 24 25.67 -1.95 8.79
N LYS A 25 25.49 -3.27 8.63
CA LYS A 25 26.46 -4.30 9.04
C LYS A 25 27.50 -4.62 7.96
N ASP A 26 27.31 -4.13 6.73
CA ASP A 26 28.20 -4.43 5.61
C ASP A 26 29.35 -3.41 5.51
N SER A 27 30.47 -3.84 4.93
CA SER A 27 31.60 -2.94 4.68
C SER A 27 31.21 -1.81 3.70
N MET A 28 31.96 -0.71 3.74
CA MET A 28 31.79 0.40 2.81
C MET A 28 31.93 -0.05 1.35
N GLU A 29 32.90 -0.93 1.07
CA GLU A 29 33.13 -1.49 -0.27
C GLU A 29 31.93 -2.32 -0.76
N THR A 30 31.39 -3.19 0.10
CA THR A 30 30.20 -4.00 -0.24
C THR A 30 29.00 -3.12 -0.55
N ASN A 31 28.74 -2.10 0.29
CA ASN A 31 27.64 -1.15 0.07
C ASN A 31 27.83 -0.33 -1.22
N GLN A 32 29.06 0.07 -1.57
CA GLN A 32 29.35 0.78 -2.83
C GLN A 32 29.13 -0.11 -4.06
N LYS A 33 29.55 -1.38 -3.99
CA LYS A 33 29.31 -2.35 -5.06
C LYS A 33 27.82 -2.60 -5.25
N ALA A 34 27.06 -2.74 -4.17
CA ALA A 34 25.61 -2.87 -4.20
C ALA A 34 24.96 -1.63 -4.81
N ARG A 35 25.34 -0.42 -4.35
CA ARG A 35 24.84 0.84 -4.92
C ARG A 35 25.04 0.88 -6.43
N LYS A 36 26.24 0.56 -6.93
CA LYS A 36 26.51 0.58 -8.37
C LYS A 36 25.66 -0.42 -9.16
N ALA A 37 25.41 -1.61 -8.60
CA ALA A 37 24.54 -2.60 -9.23
C ALA A 37 23.07 -2.15 -9.26
N TYR A 38 22.61 -1.43 -8.24
CA TYR A 38 21.23 -0.96 -8.14
C TYR A 38 20.91 0.20 -9.11
N GLU A 39 21.90 0.86 -9.71
CA GLU A 39 21.67 1.83 -10.82
C GLU A 39 20.93 1.23 -12.02
N ALA A 40 20.97 -0.09 -12.20
CA ALA A 40 20.24 -0.77 -13.27
C ALA A 40 18.90 -1.38 -12.81
N LEU A 41 18.53 -1.22 -11.53
CA LEU A 41 17.36 -1.87 -10.95
C LEU A 41 16.19 -0.88 -10.84
N LEU A 42 15.10 -1.22 -11.53
CA LEU A 42 13.79 -0.61 -11.33
C LEU A 42 12.96 -1.44 -10.34
N THR A 43 12.26 -0.76 -9.42
CA THR A 43 11.39 -1.42 -8.43
C THR A 43 9.94 -1.12 -8.72
N VAL A 44 9.11 -2.15 -8.87
CA VAL A 44 7.65 -2.02 -8.94
C VAL A 44 7.04 -2.45 -7.61
N THR A 45 6.27 -1.57 -6.97
CA THR A 45 5.64 -1.86 -5.67
C THR A 45 4.20 -1.35 -5.63
N ALA A 46 3.37 -1.94 -4.78
CA ALA A 46 2.03 -1.40 -4.53
C ALA A 46 2.14 0.03 -4.00
N ARG A 47 1.26 0.92 -4.46
CA ARG A 47 1.26 2.31 -4.03
C ARG A 47 0.94 2.41 -2.55
N ILE A 48 1.80 3.11 -1.81
CA ILE A 48 1.63 3.37 -0.38
C ILE A 48 1.01 4.77 -0.23
N PRO A 49 -0.13 4.90 0.48
CA PRO A 49 -0.72 6.20 0.77
C PRO A 49 0.16 7.04 1.69
N VAL A 50 0.22 8.35 1.43
CA VAL A 50 0.94 9.34 2.25
C VAL A 50 0.00 10.15 3.16
N THR A 51 -1.17 9.59 3.48
CA THR A 51 -2.21 10.27 4.26
C THR A 51 -1.96 10.12 5.76
N ALA A 52 -2.48 11.06 6.56
CA ALA A 52 -2.35 11.03 8.01
C ALA A 52 -3.07 9.80 8.61
N GLU A 53 -4.20 9.44 8.02
CA GLU A 53 -5.02 8.29 8.36
C GLU A 53 -4.24 6.98 8.18
N TYR A 54 -3.52 6.84 7.05
CA TYR A 54 -2.67 5.67 6.82
C TYR A 54 -1.51 5.60 7.82
N ALA A 55 -0.90 6.73 8.15
CA ALA A 55 0.17 6.79 9.14
C ALA A 55 -0.31 6.35 10.54
N GLU A 56 -1.50 6.78 10.95
CA GLU A 56 -2.12 6.35 12.21
C GLU A 56 -2.48 4.86 12.20
N PHE A 57 -3.11 4.38 11.12
CA PHE A 57 -3.39 2.96 10.92
C PHE A 57 -2.11 2.11 11.00
N SER A 58 -1.05 2.52 10.30
CA SER A 58 0.24 1.84 10.29
C SER A 58 0.82 1.72 11.70
N LYS A 59 0.81 2.82 12.47
CA LYS A 59 1.21 2.82 13.89
C LYS A 59 0.37 1.85 14.72
N GLY A 60 -0.95 1.82 14.52
CA GLY A 60 -1.86 0.89 15.17
C GLY A 60 -1.51 -0.58 14.90
N VAL A 61 -1.30 -0.94 13.63
CA VAL A 61 -0.90 -2.29 13.22
C VAL A 61 0.42 -2.69 13.87
N LYS A 62 1.42 -1.81 13.87
CA LYS A 62 2.73 -2.07 14.48
C LYS A 62 2.62 -2.33 15.98
N ASN A 63 1.81 -1.55 16.68
CA ASN A 63 1.54 -1.75 18.11
C ASN A 63 0.82 -3.07 18.39
N LEU A 64 -0.22 -3.39 17.62
CA LEU A 64 -0.96 -4.65 17.76
C LEU A 64 -0.06 -5.87 17.51
N SER A 65 0.85 -5.78 16.54
CA SER A 65 1.79 -6.85 16.23
C SER A 65 2.71 -7.18 17.41
N GLN A 66 3.25 -6.15 18.05
CA GLN A 66 4.04 -6.29 19.27
C GLN A 66 3.20 -6.85 20.43
N GLN A 67 2.02 -6.29 20.66
CA GLN A 67 1.18 -6.64 21.80
C GLN A 67 0.67 -8.09 21.76
N TYR A 68 0.18 -8.53 20.61
CA TYR A 68 -0.52 -9.81 20.49
C TYR A 68 0.37 -10.95 20.00
N PHE A 69 1.44 -10.65 19.26
CA PHE A 69 2.30 -11.67 18.65
C PHE A 69 3.76 -11.60 19.11
N GLY A 70 4.14 -10.58 19.90
CA GLY A 70 5.53 -10.38 20.32
C GLY A 70 6.48 -10.12 19.15
N LYS A 71 5.94 -9.69 18.00
CA LYS A 71 6.71 -9.42 16.78
C LYS A 71 6.69 -7.92 16.51
N PRO A 72 7.77 -7.19 16.85
CA PRO A 72 7.87 -5.80 16.49
C PRO A 72 8.06 -5.68 14.98
N TYR A 73 7.32 -4.78 14.35
CA TYR A 73 7.66 -4.33 13.00
C TYR A 73 9.01 -3.62 13.03
N GLY A 74 9.84 -3.89 12.01
CA GLY A 74 11.10 -3.19 11.83
C GLY A 74 10.93 -1.76 11.27
N LYS A 75 11.93 -1.32 10.52
CA LYS A 75 11.85 -0.11 9.68
C LYS A 75 10.96 -0.33 8.44
N GLU A 76 10.40 -1.51 8.28
CA GLU A 76 9.56 -1.91 7.16
C GLU A 76 8.16 -1.26 7.22
N GLU A 77 7.56 -1.15 6.05
CA GLU A 77 6.17 -0.72 5.89
C GLU A 77 5.20 -1.82 6.31
N VAL A 78 3.98 -1.43 6.66
CA VAL A 78 2.90 -2.41 6.84
C VAL A 78 2.66 -3.12 5.52
N ASN A 79 2.61 -4.44 5.57
CA ASN A 79 2.44 -5.27 4.38
C ASN A 79 1.10 -4.96 3.68
N THR A 80 1.12 -4.85 2.35
CA THR A 80 -0.06 -4.60 1.51
C THR A 80 -1.22 -5.57 1.74
N TYR A 81 -0.98 -6.79 2.21
CA TYR A 81 -2.06 -7.72 2.55
C TYR A 81 -2.84 -7.26 3.78
N VAL A 82 -2.17 -6.65 4.77
CA VAL A 82 -2.82 -6.15 5.98
C VAL A 82 -3.78 -5.01 5.64
N THR A 83 -3.34 -4.10 4.77
CA THR A 83 -4.17 -2.99 4.30
C THR A 83 -5.32 -3.48 3.41
N ALA A 84 -5.06 -4.46 2.53
CA ALA A 84 -6.09 -5.07 1.71
C ALA A 84 -7.18 -5.77 2.54
N PHE A 85 -6.81 -6.47 3.61
CA PHE A 85 -7.79 -7.10 4.51
C PHE A 85 -8.62 -6.06 5.29
N HIS A 86 -7.99 -4.96 5.72
CA HIS A 86 -8.71 -3.86 6.33
C HIS A 86 -9.77 -3.28 5.39
N ASP A 87 -9.39 -3.00 4.14
CA ASP A 87 -10.31 -2.51 3.11
C ASP A 87 -11.40 -3.54 2.76
N ALA A 88 -11.08 -4.83 2.76
CA ALA A 88 -12.05 -5.90 2.51
C ALA A 88 -13.15 -5.95 3.56
N VAL A 89 -12.84 -5.65 4.84
CA VAL A 89 -13.85 -5.57 5.89
C VAL A 89 -14.78 -4.38 5.65
N ILE A 90 -14.25 -3.21 5.25
CA ILE A 90 -15.07 -2.04 4.89
C ILE A 90 -16.00 -2.37 3.73
N LEU A 91 -15.47 -2.96 2.66
CA LEU A 91 -16.24 -3.40 1.50
C LEU A 91 -17.37 -4.37 1.88
N TYR A 92 -17.05 -5.36 2.72
CA TYR A 92 -18.05 -6.31 3.21
C TYR A 92 -19.12 -5.62 4.07
N SER A 93 -18.75 -4.70 4.95
CA SER A 93 -19.69 -3.92 5.76
C SER A 93 -20.64 -3.09 4.91
N LEU A 94 -20.16 -2.49 3.81
CA LEU A 94 -21.00 -1.76 2.86
C LEU A 94 -22.03 -2.69 2.19
N ALA A 95 -21.58 -3.84 1.68
CA ALA A 95 -22.45 -4.82 1.03
C ALA A 95 -23.49 -5.42 2.01
N VAL A 96 -23.09 -5.70 3.26
CA VAL A 96 -23.99 -6.17 4.33
C VAL A 96 -25.05 -5.12 4.64
N ASN A 97 -24.65 -3.85 4.80
CA ASN A 97 -25.57 -2.75 5.10
C ASN A 97 -26.63 -2.57 4.00
N GLU A 98 -26.21 -2.62 2.73
CA GLU A 98 -27.11 -2.57 1.58
C GLU A 98 -28.07 -3.77 1.55
N THR A 99 -27.55 -4.98 1.78
CA THR A 99 -28.36 -6.21 1.84
C THR A 99 -29.44 -6.13 2.92
N LEU A 100 -29.10 -5.64 4.11
CA LEU A 100 -30.05 -5.48 5.21
C LEU A 100 -31.09 -4.39 4.94
N LYS A 101 -30.70 -3.27 4.32
CA LYS A 101 -31.63 -2.19 3.94
C LYS A 101 -32.69 -2.65 2.94
N GLU A 102 -32.35 -3.61 2.08
CA GLU A 102 -33.27 -4.23 1.13
C GLU A 102 -34.14 -5.35 1.75
N GLY A 103 -33.97 -5.64 3.04
CA GLY A 103 -34.71 -6.71 3.73
C GLY A 103 -34.27 -8.12 3.30
N LEU A 104 -33.10 -8.25 2.71
CA LEU A 104 -32.57 -9.50 2.18
C LEU A 104 -31.74 -10.25 3.24
N SER A 105 -31.62 -11.56 3.06
CA SER A 105 -30.90 -12.43 3.99
C SER A 105 -29.40 -12.44 3.72
N LEU A 106 -28.59 -12.16 4.76
CA LEU A 106 -27.13 -12.30 4.72
C LEU A 106 -26.66 -13.75 4.51
N LYS A 107 -27.54 -14.75 4.68
CA LYS A 107 -27.23 -16.15 4.35
C LYS A 107 -27.06 -16.38 2.85
N ASN A 108 -27.56 -15.47 2.01
CA ASN A 108 -27.30 -15.49 0.58
C ASN A 108 -25.94 -14.83 0.28
N GLY A 109 -24.86 -15.59 0.50
CA GLY A 109 -23.50 -15.11 0.30
C GLY A 109 -23.24 -14.62 -1.14
N THR A 110 -23.83 -15.26 -2.14
CA THR A 110 -23.71 -14.83 -3.55
C THR A 110 -24.24 -13.41 -3.75
N LEU A 111 -25.38 -13.09 -3.14
CA LEU A 111 -25.97 -11.76 -3.24
C LEU A 111 -25.12 -10.70 -2.53
N VAL A 112 -24.59 -11.01 -1.34
CA VAL A 112 -23.69 -10.10 -0.62
C VAL A 112 -22.42 -9.86 -1.44
N THR A 113 -21.82 -10.92 -1.99
CA THR A 113 -20.62 -10.81 -2.84
C THR A 113 -20.88 -10.00 -4.10
N GLN A 114 -22.02 -10.18 -4.78
CA GLN A 114 -22.37 -9.38 -5.96
C GLN A 114 -22.46 -7.89 -5.65
N LYS A 115 -22.93 -7.51 -4.46
CA LYS A 115 -22.94 -6.11 -4.01
C LYS A 115 -21.55 -5.54 -3.69
N MET A 116 -20.52 -6.39 -3.59
CA MET A 116 -19.14 -5.95 -3.43
C MET A 116 -18.48 -5.61 -4.77
N TRP A 117 -19.04 -6.06 -5.90
CA TRP A 117 -18.44 -5.90 -7.22
C TRP A 117 -18.85 -4.58 -7.88
N ASN A 118 -18.11 -4.20 -8.92
CA ASN A 118 -18.36 -3.01 -9.75
C ASN A 118 -18.62 -1.72 -8.95
N ARG A 119 -17.76 -1.44 -7.96
CA ARG A 119 -17.92 -0.28 -7.08
C ARG A 119 -16.59 0.30 -6.65
N THR A 120 -16.64 1.56 -6.26
CA THR A 120 -15.53 2.29 -5.66
C THR A 120 -15.93 2.76 -4.26
N PHE A 121 -15.02 2.65 -3.30
CA PHE A 121 -15.19 3.14 -1.94
C PHE A 121 -13.86 3.67 -1.39
N GLU A 122 -13.94 4.49 -0.35
CA GLU A 122 -12.76 5.01 0.34
C GLU A 122 -12.29 3.99 1.40
N GLY A 123 -11.08 3.48 1.24
CA GLY A 123 -10.39 2.60 2.17
C GLY A 123 -9.16 3.25 2.78
N ILE A 124 -8.42 2.51 3.61
CA ILE A 124 -7.17 3.02 4.21
C ILE A 124 -6.06 3.21 3.19
N THR A 125 -6.21 2.54 2.04
CA THR A 125 -5.31 2.66 0.89
C THR A 125 -5.72 3.75 -0.10
N GLY A 126 -6.70 4.60 0.26
CA GLY A 126 -7.32 5.57 -0.63
C GLY A 126 -8.53 4.99 -1.36
N ASN A 127 -8.81 5.46 -2.57
CA ASN A 127 -9.94 4.95 -3.37
C ASN A 127 -9.69 3.51 -3.82
N VAL A 128 -10.52 2.59 -3.34
CA VAL A 128 -10.49 1.18 -3.71
C VAL A 128 -11.60 0.91 -4.71
N SER A 129 -11.23 0.43 -5.91
CA SER A 129 -12.19 0.07 -6.96
C SER A 129 -12.17 -1.43 -7.22
N ILE A 130 -13.37 -2.04 -7.19
CA ILE A 130 -13.60 -3.44 -7.53
C ILE A 130 -14.29 -3.49 -8.88
N ASN A 131 -13.74 -4.25 -9.82
CA ASN A 131 -14.28 -4.39 -11.16
C ASN A 131 -15.54 -5.29 -11.19
N GLU A 132 -16.14 -5.42 -12.37
CA GLU A 132 -17.35 -6.22 -12.61
C GLU A 132 -17.18 -7.74 -12.36
N LYS A 133 -15.93 -8.22 -12.25
CA LYS A 133 -15.59 -9.63 -11.99
C LYS A 133 -15.21 -9.88 -10.52
N GLY A 134 -15.23 -8.83 -9.69
CA GLY A 134 -14.84 -8.92 -8.29
C GLY A 134 -13.36 -8.73 -8.01
N ASP A 135 -12.54 -8.34 -9.00
CA ASP A 135 -11.13 -8.09 -8.81
C ASP A 135 -10.88 -6.61 -8.47
N ARG A 136 -9.94 -6.37 -7.56
CA ARG A 136 -9.50 -5.01 -7.21
C ARG A 136 -8.60 -4.46 -8.31
N PHE A 137 -8.84 -3.21 -8.72
CA PHE A 137 -7.83 -2.41 -9.43
C PHE A 137 -6.75 -1.99 -8.44
N VAL A 138 -5.50 -2.34 -8.73
CA VAL A 138 -4.36 -2.09 -7.85
C VAL A 138 -3.45 -1.05 -8.50
N ASP A 139 -3.19 0.03 -7.77
CA ASP A 139 -2.23 1.04 -8.18
C ASP A 139 -0.82 0.61 -7.77
N TYR A 140 0.10 0.72 -8.72
CA TYR A 140 1.52 0.44 -8.53
C TYR A 140 2.33 1.71 -8.72
N SER A 141 3.46 1.79 -8.03
CA SER A 141 4.48 2.79 -8.23
C SER A 141 5.73 2.16 -8.85
N LEU A 142 6.34 2.89 -9.79
CA LEU A 142 7.66 2.56 -10.33
C LEU A 142 8.70 3.44 -9.64
N LEU A 143 9.69 2.82 -9.02
CA LEU A 143 10.80 3.51 -8.39
C LEU A 143 12.08 3.27 -9.17
N ASP A 144 12.87 4.33 -9.30
CA ASP A 144 14.18 4.32 -9.91
C ASP A 144 15.17 5.07 -9.02
N MET A 145 16.46 4.77 -9.16
CA MET A 145 17.50 5.34 -8.31
C MET A 145 18.12 6.57 -8.97
N ASP A 146 18.19 7.67 -8.24
CA ASP A 146 19.06 8.79 -8.60
C ASP A 146 20.53 8.34 -8.46
N PRO A 147 21.33 8.30 -9.55
CA PRO A 147 22.71 7.84 -9.50
C PRO A 147 23.62 8.71 -8.61
N GLU A 148 23.32 10.02 -8.48
CA GLU A 148 24.14 10.95 -7.70
C GLU A 148 23.95 10.76 -6.20
N THR A 149 22.71 10.62 -5.75
CA THR A 149 22.39 10.47 -4.32
C THR A 149 22.29 9.02 -3.86
N GLY A 150 22.07 8.09 -4.79
CA GLY A 150 21.77 6.68 -4.50
C GLY A 150 20.41 6.49 -3.83
N VAL A 151 19.48 7.44 -3.99
CA VAL A 151 18.15 7.38 -3.38
C VAL A 151 17.14 6.95 -4.44
N TYR A 152 16.27 6.00 -4.07
CA TYR A 152 15.12 5.63 -4.90
C TYR A 152 13.98 6.63 -4.74
N GLU A 153 13.43 7.06 -5.86
CA GLU A 153 12.31 8.00 -5.96
C GLU A 153 11.21 7.44 -6.86
N VAL A 154 9.97 7.89 -6.67
CA VAL A 154 8.84 7.52 -7.54
C VAL A 154 8.98 8.24 -8.87
N MET A 155 8.91 7.47 -9.95
CA MET A 155 8.83 7.98 -11.32
C MET A 155 7.38 8.04 -11.83
N PHE A 156 6.57 7.03 -11.48
CA PHE A 156 5.15 6.88 -11.85
C PHE A 156 4.35 6.29 -10.70
#